data_AF-A0A5P2UCI4-F1
#
_entry.id   AF-A0A5P2UCI4-F1
#
_cell.length_a   1.000
_cell.length_b   1.000
_cell.length_c   1.000
_cell.angle_alpha   90.00
_cell.angle_beta   90.00
_cell.angle_gamma   90.00
#
_symmetry.space_group_name_H-M   'P 1'
#
loop_
_entity.id
_entity.type
_entity.pdbx_description
1 polymer ?
#
loop_
_entity_poly.entity_id
_entity_poly.type
_entity_poly.pdbx_seq_one_letter_code
_entity_poly.pdbx_strand_id
1 'polypeptide(L)'
;MSDRTTHEHLEALREELRTSGSRLSPQDRAHLEALLEDAAADDAAADPGVTQSLNHAAERFEVDHPSLSAALRNIGVSLANIGI
;
A
#
# COMPACT_ATOMS: atom_id res chain seq x y z
N MET A 1 8.57 -8.53 -15.39
CA MET A 1 9.47 -8.03 -14.34
C MET A 1 8.75 -7.14 -13.32
N SER A 2 7.64 -6.51 -13.70
CA SER A 2 6.89 -5.54 -12.88
C SER A 2 6.24 -6.10 -11.62
N ASP A 3 5.87 -7.39 -11.60
CA ASP A 3 5.24 -8.02 -10.44
C ASP A 3 6.19 -8.10 -9.22
N ARG A 4 7.48 -8.37 -9.45
CA ARG A 4 8.48 -8.52 -8.39
C ARG A 4 8.73 -7.21 -7.64
N THR A 5 8.73 -6.08 -8.34
CA THR A 5 8.92 -4.76 -7.73
C THR A 5 7.76 -4.36 -6.83
N THR A 6 6.52 -4.73 -7.18
CA THR A 6 5.35 -4.47 -6.33
C THR A 6 5.43 -5.27 -5.04
N HIS A 7 5.77 -6.55 -5.14
CA HIS A 7 5.97 -7.41 -3.98
C HIS A 7 7.08 -6.89 -3.04
N GLU A 8 8.20 -6.40 -3.59
CA GLU A 8 9.28 -5.79 -2.79
C GLU A 8 8.81 -4.53 -2.06
N HIS A 9 8.02 -3.67 -2.71
CA HIS A 9 7.45 -2.48 -2.07
C HIS A 9 6.44 -2.83 -0.97
N LEU A 10 5.61 -3.86 -1.18
CA LEU A 10 4.66 -4.36 -0.17
C LEU A 10 5.40 -4.90 1.05
N GLU A 11 6.47 -5.66 0.84
CA GLU A 11 7.26 -6.26 1.91
C GLU A 11 8.00 -5.19 2.74
N ALA A 12 8.57 -4.20 2.07
CA ALA A 12 9.19 -3.03 2.71
C ALA A 12 8.16 -2.24 3.56
N LEU A 13 6.97 -2.00 3.02
CA LEU A 13 5.91 -1.29 3.74
C LEU A 13 5.40 -2.09 4.95
N ARG A 14 5.28 -3.41 4.85
CA ARG A 14 4.92 -4.28 6.00
C ARG A 14 5.97 -4.22 7.11
N GLU A 15 7.25 -4.10 6.78
CA GLU A 15 8.31 -3.89 7.79
C GLU A 15 8.26 -2.48 8.40
N GLU A 16 7.99 -1.46 7.58
CA GLU A 16 7.76 -0.09 8.08
C GLU A 16 6.57 -0.05 9.04
N LEU A 17 5.47 -0.75 8.75
CA LEU A 17 4.32 -0.85 9.67
C LEU A 17 4.65 -1.58 10.97
N ARG A 18 5.48 -2.62 10.93
CA ARG A 18 5.94 -3.30 12.15
C ARG A 18 6.79 -2.38 13.02
N THR A 19 7.63 -1.55 12.40
CA THR A 19 8.53 -0.63 13.11
C THR A 19 7.82 0.66 13.57
N SER A 20 7.01 1.25 12.71
CA SER A 20 6.27 2.51 12.92
C SER A 20 4.93 2.30 13.63
N GLY A 21 4.48 1.05 13.77
CA GLY A 21 3.17 0.68 14.31
C GLY A 21 2.88 1.15 15.73
N SER A 22 3.90 1.60 16.48
CA SER A 22 3.69 2.24 17.79
C SER A 22 3.01 3.62 17.71
N ARG A 23 3.01 4.27 16.54
CA ARG A 23 2.40 5.59 16.33
C ARG A 23 1.06 5.53 15.59
N LEU A 24 0.69 4.39 15.03
CA LEU A 24 -0.59 4.19 14.33
C LEU A 24 -1.65 3.70 15.30
N SER A 25 -2.89 4.14 15.11
CA SER A 25 -4.02 3.56 15.82
C SER A 25 -4.25 2.11 15.41
N PRO A 26 -4.77 1.24 16.29
CA PRO A 26 -5.06 -0.16 15.95
C PRO A 26 -5.97 -0.31 14.72
N GLN A 27 -6.93 0.62 14.58
CA GLN A 27 -7.85 0.64 13.43
C GLN A 27 -7.14 1.01 12.13
N ASP A 28 -6.29 2.04 12.14
CA ASP A 28 -5.53 2.45 10.95
C ASP A 28 -4.54 1.37 10.52
N ARG A 29 -3.91 0.70 11.50
CA ARG A 29 -3.05 -0.44 11.25
C ARG A 29 -3.81 -1.60 10.60
N ALA A 30 -4.95 -2.01 11.18
CA ALA A 30 -5.74 -3.10 10.63
C ALA A 30 -6.25 -2.79 9.21
N HIS A 31 -6.66 -1.54 8.97
CA HIS A 31 -7.05 -1.08 7.65
C HIS A 31 -5.90 -1.15 6.64
N LEU A 32 -4.69 -0.70 7.02
CA LEU A 32 -3.50 -0.82 6.18
C LEU A 32 -3.10 -2.28 5.93
N GLU A 33 -3.14 -3.13 6.95
CA GLU A 33 -2.82 -4.56 6.80
C GLU A 33 -3.78 -5.24 5.80
N ALA A 34 -5.08 -4.95 5.87
CA ALA A 34 -6.05 -5.44 4.89
C ALA A 34 -5.78 -4.92 3.47
N LEU A 35 -5.50 -3.62 3.35
CA LEU A 35 -5.20 -2.98 2.06
C LEU A 35 -3.96 -3.59 1.37
N LEU A 36 -2.95 -3.94 2.17
CA LEU A 36 -1.72 -4.60 1.69
C LEU A 36 -1.93 -6.08 1.36
N GLU A 37 -2.98 -6.70 1.87
CA GLU A 37 -3.37 -8.05 1.50
C GLU A 37 -4.11 -8.05 0.16
N ASP A 38 -5.06 -7.13 -0.02
CA ASP A 38 -5.72 -6.89 -1.31
C ASP A 38 -4.71 -6.54 -2.40
N ALA A 39 -3.75 -5.65 -2.11
CA ALA A 39 -2.71 -5.26 -3.07
C ALA A 39 -1.69 -6.37 -3.39
N ALA A 40 -1.62 -7.42 -2.57
CA ALA A 40 -0.78 -8.59 -2.79
C ALA A 40 -1.50 -9.73 -3.53
N ALA A 41 -2.79 -9.57 -3.83
CA ALA A 41 -3.52 -10.55 -4.63
C ALA A 41 -3.00 -10.55 -6.08
N ASP A 42 -2.99 -11.72 -6.73
CA ASP A 42 -2.56 -11.89 -8.13
C ASP A 42 -3.34 -10.96 -9.10
N ASP A 43 -4.63 -10.74 -8.83
CA ASP A 43 -5.53 -9.89 -9.63
C ASP A 43 -5.57 -8.42 -9.16
N ALA A 44 -4.76 -8.03 -8.18
CA ALA A 44 -4.76 -6.67 -7.63
C ALA A 44 -4.49 -5.59 -8.70
N ALA A 45 -3.67 -5.91 -9.71
CA ALA A 45 -3.38 -5.02 -10.82
C ALA A 45 -4.55 -4.87 -11.80
N ALA A 46 -5.42 -5.89 -11.89
CA ALA A 46 -6.63 -5.86 -12.72
C ALA A 46 -7.80 -5.16 -12.01
N ASP A 47 -7.73 -4.98 -10.68
CA ASP A 47 -8.76 -4.31 -9.90
C ASP A 47 -8.47 -2.81 -9.70
N PRO A 48 -9.25 -1.91 -10.34
CA PRO A 48 -9.06 -0.47 -10.16
C PRO A 48 -9.45 0.02 -8.76
N GLY A 49 -10.25 -0.76 -8.01
CA GLY A 49 -10.64 -0.46 -6.64
C GLY A 49 -9.47 -0.53 -5.67
N VAL A 50 -8.56 -1.49 -5.84
CA VAL A 50 -7.31 -1.59 -5.07
C VAL A 50 -6.45 -0.34 -5.24
N THR A 51 -6.23 0.07 -6.49
CA THR A 51 -5.42 1.28 -6.80
C THR A 51 -6.06 2.55 -6.23
N GLN A 52 -7.39 2.66 -6.31
CA GLN A 52 -8.11 3.79 -5.72
C GLN A 52 -8.00 3.81 -4.19
N SER A 53 -8.12 2.65 -3.55
CA SER A 53 -8.07 2.52 -2.09
C SER A 53 -6.66 2.80 -1.55
N LEU A 54 -5.61 2.38 -2.27
CA LEU A 54 -4.22 2.75 -2.00
C LEU A 54 -3.99 4.27 -2.04
N ASN A 55 -4.54 4.95 -3.05
CA ASN A 55 -4.45 6.41 -3.15
C ASN A 55 -5.19 7.12 -2.01
N HIS A 56 -6.42 6.70 -1.69
CA HIS A 56 -7.20 7.29 -0.62
C HIS A 56 -6.53 7.09 0.76
N ALA A 57 -5.95 5.91 1.00
CA ALA A 57 -5.14 5.67 2.18
C ALA A 57 -3.90 6.59 2.19
N ALA A 58 -3.21 6.73 1.06
CA ALA A 58 -2.06 7.63 0.96
C ALA A 58 -2.43 9.09 1.26
N GLU A 59 -3.55 9.59 0.75
CA GLU A 59 -4.04 10.95 1.01
C GLU A 59 -4.33 11.15 2.50
N ARG A 60 -4.97 10.16 3.16
CA ARG A 60 -5.21 10.18 4.61
C ARG A 60 -3.92 10.25 5.40
N PHE A 61 -2.91 9.49 5.00
CA PHE A 61 -1.63 9.41 5.71
C PHE A 61 -0.64 10.51 5.30
N GLU A 62 -0.90 11.31 4.28
CA GLU A 62 0.05 12.32 3.78
C GLU A 62 0.46 13.34 4.84
N VAL A 63 -0.48 13.72 5.72
CA VAL A 63 -0.27 14.73 6.75
C VAL A 63 0.48 14.16 7.95
N ASP A 64 0.01 13.04 8.50
CA ASP A 64 0.55 12.46 9.74
C ASP A 64 1.71 11.49 9.51
N HIS A 65 1.77 10.86 8.33
CA HIS A 65 2.70 9.78 7.98
C HIS A 65 3.16 9.85 6.52
N PRO A 66 3.96 10.87 6.15
CA PRO A 66 4.37 11.10 4.75
C PRO A 66 5.16 9.94 4.14
N SER A 67 5.89 9.15 4.93
CA SER A 67 6.60 7.95 4.45
C SER A 67 5.61 6.85 4.00
N LEU A 68 4.59 6.57 4.81
CA LEU A 68 3.54 5.60 4.49
C LEU A 68 2.76 6.04 3.25
N SER A 69 2.41 7.33 3.17
CA SER A 69 1.75 7.90 1.98
C SER A 69 2.57 7.69 0.71
N ALA A 70 3.87 7.99 0.75
CA ALA A 70 4.76 7.79 -0.39
C ALA A 70 4.85 6.31 -0.80
N ALA A 71 4.95 5.39 0.17
CA ALA A 71 5.00 3.95 -0.09
C ALA A 71 3.71 3.42 -0.74
N LEU A 72 2.54 3.80 -0.22
CA LEU A 72 1.23 3.43 -0.77
C LEU A 72 1.06 3.90 -2.21
N ARG A 73 1.48 5.13 -2.53
CA ARG A 73 1.43 5.67 -3.90
C ARG A 73 2.34 4.89 -4.84
N ASN A 74 3.55 4.55 -4.41
CA ASN A 74 4.47 3.75 -5.22
C ASN A 74 3.89 2.36 -5.54
N ILE A 75 3.21 1.73 -4.59
CA ILE A 75 2.51 0.45 -4.81
C ILE A 75 1.38 0.64 -5.81
N GLY A 76 0.51 1.64 -5.62
CA GLY A 76 -0.59 1.92 -6.53
C GLY A 76 -0.13 2.23 -7.96
N VAL A 77 0.94 3.00 -8.13
CA VAL A 77 1.56 3.26 -9.44
C VAL A 77 2.14 1.98 -10.04
N SER A 78 2.77 1.13 -9.24
CA SER A 78 3.32 -0.15 -9.73
C SER A 78 2.22 -1.08 -10.21
N LEU A 79 1.12 -1.20 -9.46
CA LEU A 79 -0.08 -1.97 -9.85
C LEU A 79 -0.73 -1.41 -11.11
N ALA A 80 -0.93 -0.09 -11.19
CA ALA A 80 -1.46 0.55 -12.38
C ALA A 80 -0.60 0.31 -13.61
N ASN A 81 0.74 0.34 -13.47
CA ASN A 81 1.65 0.05 -14.59
C ASN A 81 1.64 -1.44 -15.01
N ILE A 82 1.12 -2.36 -14.18
CA ILE A 82 0.97 -3.78 -14.51
C ILE A 82 -0.36 -4.04 -15.24
N GLY A 83 -1.44 -3.38 -14.82
CA GLY A 83 -2.78 -3.55 -15.38
C GLY A 83 -3.07 -2.81 -16.69
N ILE A 84 -2.10 -2.04 -17.21
CA ILE A 84 -2.20 -1.27 -18.46
C ILE A 84 -1.64 -2.05 -19.65
#